data_AF-A0A9E1AY01-F1
#
_entry.id   AF-A0A9E1AY01-F1
#
_cell.length_a   1.000
_cell.length_b   1.000
_cell.length_c   1.000
_cell.angle_alpha   90.00
_cell.angle_beta   90.00
_cell.angle_gamma   90.00
#
_symmetry.space_group_name_H-M   'P 1'
#
loop_
_entity.id
_entity.type
_entity.pdbx_description
1 polymer ?
#
loop_
_entity_poly.entity_id
_entity_poly.type
_entity_poly.pdbx_seq_one_letter_code
_entity_poly.pdbx_strand_id
1 'polypeptide(L)' 'MIKKIAWDTFKNTGDVNTFLELKQFQGIEEQLQNNNMEQKAEKYGDNKNKWDNNL' A
#
# COMPACT_ATOMS: atom_id res chain seq x y z
N MET A 1 -1.94 -5.56 -5.27
CA MET A 1 -3.05 -6.19 -6.04
C MET A 1 -2.74 -6.15 -7.53
N ILE A 2 -2.30 -5.00 -8.08
CA ILE A 2 -1.88 -4.84 -9.49
C ILE A 2 -0.78 -5.84 -9.89
N LYS A 3 0.21 -6.07 -9.02
CA LYS A 3 1.28 -7.06 -9.27
C LYS A 3 0.73 -8.48 -9.54
N LYS A 4 -0.32 -8.87 -8.84
CA LYS A 4 -0.96 -10.18 -9.01
C LYS A 4 -1.69 -10.25 -10.35
N ILE A 5 -2.46 -9.21 -10.68
CA ILE A 5 -3.16 -9.10 -11.96
C ILE A 5 -2.18 -9.14 -13.13
N ALA A 6 -1.08 -8.39 -13.05
CA ALA A 6 -0.04 -8.40 -14.08
C ALA A 6 0.55 -9.81 -14.28
N TRP A 7 0.89 -10.49 -13.19
CA TRP A 7 1.46 -11.84 -13.24
C TRP A 7 0.48 -12.88 -13.79
N ASP A 8 -0.78 -12.85 -13.34
CA ASP A 8 -1.81 -13.78 -13.81
C ASP A 8 -2.12 -13.57 -15.30
N THR A 9 -2.20 -12.32 -15.77
CA THR A 9 -2.34 -12.00 -17.19
C THR A 9 -1.17 -12.51 -18.01
N PHE A 10 0.07 -12.26 -17.57
CA PHE A 10 1.28 -12.78 -18.22
C PHE A 10 1.28 -14.30 -18.31
N LYS A 11 0.90 -15.00 -17.23
CA LYS A 11 0.83 -16.47 -17.20
C LYS A 11 -0.19 -17.04 -18.18
N ASN A 12 -1.27 -16.30 -18.45
CA ASN A 12 -2.33 -16.73 -19.36
C ASN A 12 -2.05 -16.36 -20.83
N THR A 13 -1.43 -15.22 -21.10
CA THR A 13 -1.27 -14.70 -22.47
C THR A 13 0.17 -14.68 -22.97
N GLY A 14 1.16 -14.75 -22.08
CA GLY A 14 2.57 -14.55 -22.41
C GLY A 14 2.92 -13.11 -22.80
N ASP A 15 1.99 -12.16 -22.69
CA ASP A 15 2.19 -10.79 -23.14
C ASP A 15 3.07 -9.99 -22.16
N VAL A 16 4.33 -9.81 -22.55
CA VAL A 16 5.34 -9.08 -21.78
C VAL A 16 5.05 -7.58 -21.74
N ASN A 17 4.50 -7.00 -22.82
CA ASN A 17 4.26 -5.56 -22.88
C ASN A 17 3.16 -5.17 -21.90
N THR A 18 2.04 -5.89 -21.93
CA THR A 18 0.95 -5.72 -20.96
C THR A 18 1.45 -5.92 -19.51
N PHE A 19 2.33 -6.89 -19.27
CA PHE A 19 2.94 -7.08 -17.94
C PHE A 19 3.75 -5.86 -17.48
N LEU A 20 4.61 -5.32 -18.36
CA LEU A 20 5.47 -4.18 -18.03
C LEU A 20 4.65 -2.91 -17.81
N GLU A 21 3.62 -2.68 -18.61
CA GLU A 21 2.68 -1.57 -18.44
C GLU A 21 1.99 -1.65 -17.09
N LEU A 22 1.38 -2.81 -16.76
CA LEU A 22 0.70 -2.99 -15.47
C LEU A 22 1.66 -2.88 -14.28
N LYS A 23 2.90 -3.37 -14.42
CA LYS A 23 3.91 -3.27 -13.36
C LYS A 23 4.30 -1.82 -13.05
N GLN A 24 4.29 -0.91 -14.03
CA GLN A 24 4.60 0.51 -13.79
C GLN A 24 3.60 1.16 -12.82
N PHE A 25 2.34 0.72 -12.80
CA PHE A 25 1.33 1.23 -11.87
C PHE A 25 1.45 0.69 -10.44
N GLN A 26 2.40 -0.23 -10.18
CA GLN A 26 2.65 -0.76 -8.84
C GLN A 26 3.00 0.36 -7.83
N GLY A 27 3.78 1.36 -8.25
CA GLY A 27 4.19 2.45 -7.37
C GLY A 27 3.01 3.32 -6.87
N ILE A 28 1.98 3.48 -7.70
CA ILE A 28 0.75 4.22 -7.33
C ILE A 28 -0.06 3.43 -6.30
N GLU A 29 -0.15 2.11 -6.46
CA GLU A 29 -0.82 1.24 -5.50
C GLU A 29 -0.15 1.28 -4.12
N GLU A 30 1.19 1.26 -4.08
CA GLU A 30 1.97 1.37 -2.85
C GLU A 30 1.75 2.73 -2.16
N GLN A 31 1.74 3.82 -2.91
CA GLN A 31 1.43 5.16 -2.38
C GLN A 31 0.01 5.25 -1.80
N LEU A 32 -1.00 4.70 -2.49
CA LEU A 32 -2.38 4.66 -1.99
C LEU A 32 -2.53 3.82 -0.72
N GLN A 33 -1.79 2.72 -0.61
CA GLN A 33 -1.77 1.90 0.61
C GLN A 33 -1.11 2.64 1.78
N ASN A 34 0.00 3.34 1.54
CA ASN A 34 0.72 4.09 2.56
C ASN A 34 -0.09 5.28 3.08
N ASN A 35 -0.73 6.06 2.19
CA ASN A 35 -1.61 7.17 2.57
C ASN A 35 -2.79 6.72 3.45
N ASN A 36 -3.31 5.49 3.22
CA ASN A 36 -4.35 4.90 4.05
C ASN A 36 -3.84 4.37 5.40
N MET A 37 -2.54 4.06 5.52
CA MET A 37 -1.91 3.67 6.79
C MET A 37 -1.58 4.89 7.67
N GLU A 38 -1.10 5.99 7.10
CA GLU A 38 -0.83 7.24 7.83
C GLU A 38 -2.10 7.80 8.49
N GLN A 39 -3.23 7.84 7.78
CA GLN A 39 -4.53 8.23 8.35
C GLN A 39 -5.00 7.31 9.49
N LYS A 40 -4.61 6.02 9.47
CA LYS A 40 -4.92 5.10 10.57
C LYS A 40 -4.02 5.32 11.78
N ALA A 41 -2.73 5.62 11.56
CA ALA A 41 -1.80 5.92 12.66
C ALA A 41 -2.22 7.19 13.43
N GLU A 42 -2.67 8.24 12.73
CA GLU A 42 -3.21 9.45 13.37
C GLU A 42 -4.47 9.14 14.20
N LYS A 43 -5.34 8.25 13.73
CA LYS A 43 -6.57 7.87 14.46
C LYS A 43 -6.34 7.07 15.74
N TYR A 44 -5.18 6.45 15.91
CA TYR A 44 -4.81 5.68 17.12
C TYR A 44 -3.67 6.32 17.93
N GLY A 45 -3.14 7.47 17.50
CA GLY A 45 -2.00 8.16 18.12
C GLY A 45 -2.33 8.94 19.41
N ASP A 46 -3.61 9.18 19.69
CA ASP A 46 -4.06 10.03 20.81
C ASP A 46 -4.36 9.25 22.10
N ASN A 47 -3.78 8.06 22.29
CA ASN A 47 -3.86 7.35 23.57
C ASN A 47 -2.51 7.27 24.31
N LYS A 48 -1.71 8.34 24.22
CA LYS A 48 -0.68 8.58 25.23
C LYS A 48 -1.39 9.02 26.50
N ASN A 49 -1.67 8.06 27.37
CA ASN A 49 -1.97 8.30 28.78
C ASN A 49 -0.98 9.34 29.34
N LYS A 50 -1.45 10.57 29.55
CA LYS A 50 -0.76 11.55 30.38
C LYS A 50 -0.83 11.02 31.81
N TRP A 51 0.18 10.24 32.20
CA TRP A 51 0.37 9.93 33.61
C TRP A 51 1.20 11.06 34.21
N ASP A 52 0.52 12.16 34.52
CA ASP A 52 1.06 13.24 35.34
C ASP A 52 1.25 12.70 36.76
N ASN A 53 2.40 12.09 37.04
CA ASN A 53 2.84 11.85 38.41
C ASN A 53 3.98 12.81 38.74
N ASN A 54 3.59 13.91 39.39
CA ASN A 54 4.45 14.76 40.20
C ASN A 54 5.27 13.91 41.19
N LEU A 55 6.59 14.12 41.20
CA LEU A 55 7.50 13.77 42.29
C LEU A 55 8.50 14.90 42.48
#